data_AF-A0A2D4J5F8-F1
#
_entry.id   AF-A0A2D4J5F8-F1
#
_cell.length_a   1.000
_cell.length_b   1.000
_cell.length_c   1.000
_cell.angle_alpha   90.00
_cell.angle_beta   90.00
_cell.angle_gamma   90.00
#
_symmetry.space_group_name_H-M   'P 1'
#
loop_
_entity.id
_entity.type
_entity.pdbx_description
1 polymer ?
#
loop_
_entity_poly.entity_id
_entity_poly.type
_entity_poly.pdbx_seq_one_letter_code
_entity_poly.pdbx_strand_id
1 'polypeptide(L)'
;AWCHASGACYSVHLGSMNFYRAQKTCTQHGGALSTASSRTEVGVILDLLKGLANETGGSLFWLGLLKKAQQCTLEDLPLRGFSWVSAGLEEPRANGTATPPKWLREPSKSCTMQRCAGLQVSLGQPHLHPWGLKDHGCSKASPGYICKYSYAGTCPAL
;
A
#
# COMPACT_ATOMS: atom_id res chain seq x y z
N ALA A 1 -15.53 0.00 -1.55
CA ALA A 1 -14.75 -0.22 -0.32
C ALA A 1 -15.17 -1.56 0.26
N TRP A 2 -14.24 -2.36 0.80
CA TRP A 2 -14.55 -3.64 1.43
C TRP A 2 -14.07 -3.62 2.88
N CYS A 3 -14.92 -4.07 3.80
CA CYS A 3 -14.62 -4.10 5.22
C CYS A 3 -14.46 -5.55 5.68
N HIS A 4 -13.32 -5.80 6.33
CA HIS A 4 -12.98 -7.11 6.88
C HIS A 4 -13.57 -7.25 8.29
N ALA A 5 -13.88 -8.48 8.70
CA ALA A 5 -14.45 -8.79 10.02
C ALA A 5 -13.59 -8.33 11.21
N SER A 6 -12.31 -8.01 10.97
CA SER A 6 -11.39 -7.42 11.96
C SER A 6 -11.61 -5.91 12.22
N GLY A 7 -12.64 -5.29 11.64
CA GLY A 7 -12.92 -3.86 11.80
C GLY A 7 -12.06 -2.94 10.93
N ALA A 8 -11.35 -3.48 9.94
CA ALA A 8 -10.56 -2.69 8.99
C ALA A 8 -11.26 -2.62 7.63
N CYS A 9 -11.40 -1.43 7.07
CA CYS A 9 -11.96 -1.20 5.74
C CYS A 9 -10.89 -0.71 4.76
N TYR A 10 -11.03 -1.10 3.50
CA TYR A 10 -10.08 -0.79 2.43
C TYR A 10 -10.80 -0.24 1.21
N SER A 11 -10.14 0.69 0.52
CA SER A 11 -10.63 1.23 -0.75
C SER A 11 -9.48 1.46 -1.72
N VAL A 12 -9.71 1.10 -2.99
CA VAL A 12 -8.81 1.42 -4.10
C VAL A 12 -9.35 2.64 -4.82
N HIS A 13 -8.48 3.60 -5.10
CA HIS A 13 -8.81 4.82 -5.81
C HIS A 13 -7.94 4.92 -7.06
N LEU A 14 -8.57 5.13 -8.21
CA LEU A 14 -7.91 5.41 -9.48
C LEU A 14 -7.77 6.93 -9.64
N GLY A 15 -6.65 7.37 -10.19
CA GLY A 15 -6.37 8.78 -10.44
C GLY A 15 -4.89 9.13 -10.29
N SER A 16 -4.40 9.96 -11.21
CA SER A 16 -3.01 10.43 -11.24
C SER A 16 -2.70 11.32 -10.03
N MET A 17 -2.07 10.76 -9.01
CA MET A 17 -1.81 11.45 -7.74
C MET A 17 -0.43 11.14 -7.16
N ASN A 18 0.21 12.14 -6.54
CA ASN A 18 1.44 11.92 -5.81
C ASN A 18 1.18 11.38 -4.40
N PHE A 19 2.23 10.81 -3.78
CA PHE A 19 2.13 10.14 -2.49
C PHE A 19 1.52 11.02 -1.39
N TYR A 20 1.98 12.27 -1.27
CA TYR A 20 1.55 13.16 -0.20
C TYR A 20 0.07 13.53 -0.31
N ARG A 21 -0.40 13.79 -1.53
CA ARG A 21 -1.82 14.04 -1.77
C ARG A 21 -2.66 12.79 -1.51
N ALA A 22 -2.20 11.62 -1.95
CA ALA A 22 -2.89 10.36 -1.70
C ALA A 22 -3.03 10.08 -0.19
N GLN A 23 -1.94 10.24 0.58
CA GLN A 23 -1.97 10.13 2.03
C GLN A 23 -2.93 11.14 2.66
N LYS A 24 -2.90 12.41 2.23
CA LYS A 24 -3.81 13.45 2.72
C LYS A 24 -5.27 13.11 2.44
N THR A 25 -5.58 12.59 1.25
CA THR A 25 -6.95 12.17 0.92
C THR A 25 -7.41 11.05 1.85
N CYS A 26 -6.59 10.02 2.06
CA CYS A 26 -6.96 8.96 3.01
C CYS A 26 -7.19 9.50 4.42
N THR A 27 -6.34 10.43 4.92
CA THR A 27 -6.48 11.00 6.27
C THR A 27 -7.70 11.91 6.41
N GLN A 28 -8.07 12.66 5.37
CA GLN A 28 -9.30 13.47 5.37
C GLN A 28 -10.57 12.63 5.51
N HIS A 29 -10.53 11.37 5.10
CA HIS A 29 -11.63 10.40 5.26
C HIS A 29 -11.45 9.49 6.49
N GLY A 30 -10.61 9.87 7.46
CA GLY A 30 -10.42 9.12 8.71
C GLY A 30 -9.57 7.85 8.59
N GLY A 31 -8.71 7.76 7.56
CA GLY A 31 -7.82 6.62 7.34
C GLY A 31 -6.36 7.00 7.10
N ALA A 32 -5.62 6.11 6.46
CA ALA A 32 -4.26 6.32 5.99
C ALA A 32 -4.03 5.51 4.71
N LEU A 33 -2.91 5.71 4.01
CA LEU A 33 -2.53 4.74 2.99
C LEU A 33 -2.35 3.36 3.65
N SER A 34 -2.82 2.32 2.95
CA SER A 34 -2.73 0.94 3.41
C SER A 34 -1.27 0.52 3.58
N THR A 35 -1.02 -0.30 4.61
CA THR A 35 0.31 -0.83 4.90
C THR A 35 0.56 -2.16 4.22
N ALA A 36 -0.45 -2.81 3.62
CA ALA A 36 -0.34 -4.12 2.97
C ALA A 36 0.54 -5.11 3.75
N SER A 37 0.52 -5.04 5.09
CA SER A 37 1.58 -5.61 5.93
C SER A 37 1.30 -7.06 6.32
N SER A 38 0.06 -7.51 6.12
CA SER A 38 -0.37 -8.89 6.39
C SER A 38 -0.88 -9.57 5.13
N ARG A 39 -0.82 -10.92 5.09
CA ARG A 39 -1.39 -11.71 3.99
C ARG A 39 -2.88 -11.45 3.80
N THR A 40 -3.62 -11.25 4.89
CA THR A 40 -5.04 -10.94 4.87
C THR A 40 -5.30 -9.60 4.20
N GLU A 41 -4.57 -8.55 4.60
CA GLU A 41 -4.69 -7.22 4.00
C GLU A 41 -4.36 -7.26 2.51
N VAL A 42 -3.30 -7.96 2.13
CA VAL A 42 -2.93 -8.14 0.72
C VAL A 42 -4.02 -8.85 -0.06
N GLY A 43 -4.61 -9.92 0.48
CA GLY A 43 -5.72 -10.63 -0.17
C GLY A 43 -6.91 -9.71 -0.47
N VAL A 44 -7.35 -8.94 0.53
CA VAL A 44 -8.44 -7.97 0.40
C VAL A 44 -8.14 -6.92 -0.69
N ILE A 45 -6.91 -6.40 -0.73
CA ILE A 45 -6.47 -5.44 -1.75
C ILE A 45 -6.50 -6.06 -3.15
N LEU A 46 -5.96 -7.28 -3.32
CA LEU A 46 -5.95 -7.95 -4.62
C LEU A 46 -7.37 -8.24 -5.11
N ASP A 47 -8.30 -8.62 -4.24
CA ASP A 47 -9.70 -8.84 -4.60
C ASP A 47 -10.40 -7.54 -5.03
N LEU A 48 -10.15 -6.43 -4.33
CA LEU A 48 -10.63 -5.11 -4.77
C LEU A 48 -10.11 -4.74 -6.16
N LEU A 49 -8.84 -5.04 -6.45
CA LEU A 49 -8.23 -4.75 -7.75
C LEU A 49 -8.73 -5.66 -8.89
N LYS A 50 -9.16 -6.89 -8.60
CA LYS A 50 -9.83 -7.77 -9.59
C LYS A 50 -11.10 -7.12 -10.14
N GLY A 51 -11.87 -6.46 -9.27
CA GLY A 51 -13.12 -5.80 -9.66
C GLY A 51 -12.95 -4.63 -10.64
N LEU A 52 -11.72 -4.15 -10.84
CA LEU A 52 -11.40 -3.01 -11.71
C LEU A 52 -10.94 -3.43 -13.12
N ALA A 53 -11.36 -4.62 -13.59
CA ALA A 53 -10.84 -5.27 -14.80
C ALA A 53 -10.98 -4.48 -16.12
N ASN A 54 -11.83 -3.46 -16.19
CA ASN A 54 -12.05 -2.67 -17.40
C ASN A 54 -10.99 -1.57 -17.63
N GLU A 55 -10.06 -1.38 -16.69
CA GLU A 55 -9.00 -0.38 -16.76
C GLU A 55 -7.70 -1.03 -17.24
N THR A 56 -7.13 -0.57 -18.36
CA THR A 56 -5.99 -1.23 -19.01
C THR A 56 -4.65 -0.91 -18.34
N GLY A 57 -3.83 -1.95 -18.10
CA GLY A 57 -2.40 -1.83 -17.79
C GLY A 57 -1.98 -2.12 -16.35
N GLY A 58 -0.72 -2.54 -16.18
CA GLY A 58 -0.08 -2.71 -14.87
C GLY A 58 0.08 -1.37 -14.17
N SER A 59 -0.64 -1.17 -13.07
CA SER A 59 -0.72 0.11 -12.37
C SER A 59 0.01 0.04 -11.03
N LEU A 60 0.82 1.06 -10.74
CA LEU A 60 1.43 1.24 -9.42
C LEU A 60 0.42 1.94 -8.52
N PHE A 61 0.03 1.30 -7.42
CA PHE A 61 -0.88 1.87 -6.43
C PHE A 61 -0.11 2.28 -5.18
N TRP A 62 -0.17 3.55 -4.79
CA TRP A 62 0.50 3.98 -3.56
C TRP A 62 0.02 3.19 -2.34
N LEU A 63 1.01 2.73 -1.57
CA LEU A 63 0.87 2.22 -0.21
C LEU A 63 1.52 3.19 0.74
N GLY A 64 1.27 3.05 2.05
CA GLY A 64 1.90 3.86 3.09
C GLY A 64 3.34 3.44 3.36
N LEU A 65 4.18 3.27 2.33
CA LEU A 65 5.56 2.80 2.44
C LEU A 65 6.54 3.90 2.02
N LEU A 66 7.38 4.35 2.94
CA LEU A 66 8.25 5.51 2.75
C LEU A 66 9.64 5.29 3.36
N LYS A 67 10.66 5.75 2.64
CA LYS A 67 12.04 5.89 3.11
C LYS A 67 12.40 7.36 3.13
N LYS A 68 12.73 7.91 4.29
CA LYS A 68 13.10 9.32 4.47
C LYS A 68 14.43 9.65 3.80
N ALA A 69 14.67 10.93 3.56
CA ALA A 69 16.04 11.41 3.32
C ALA A 69 16.92 11.03 4.53
N GLN A 70 18.20 10.73 4.29
CA GLN A 70 19.18 10.20 5.26
C GLN A 70 19.02 8.71 5.64
N GLN A 71 17.92 8.05 5.28
CA GLN A 71 17.81 6.59 5.40
C GLN A 71 18.33 5.93 4.12
N CYS A 72 19.17 4.90 4.25
CA CYS A 72 19.75 4.17 3.13
C CYS A 72 18.87 3.02 2.64
N THR A 73 18.81 2.84 1.33
CA THR A 73 18.31 1.61 0.71
C THR A 73 19.42 0.57 0.69
N LEU A 74 19.35 -0.43 1.58
CA LEU A 74 20.31 -1.54 1.67
C LEU A 74 19.57 -2.88 1.67
N GLU A 75 20.17 -3.91 1.06
CA GLU A 75 19.53 -5.22 0.81
C GLU A 75 19.20 -5.99 2.10
N ASP A 76 20.07 -5.87 3.09
CA ASP A 76 20.01 -6.51 4.40
C ASP A 76 19.00 -5.85 5.36
N LEU A 77 18.59 -4.61 5.08
CA LEU A 77 17.61 -3.92 5.91
C LEU A 77 16.18 -4.44 5.67
N PRO A 78 15.34 -4.52 6.72
CA PRO A 78 13.91 -4.77 6.56
C PRO A 78 13.28 -3.79 5.58
N LEU A 79 12.51 -4.31 4.62
CA LEU A 79 11.92 -3.53 3.52
C LEU A 79 12.92 -2.57 2.85
N ARG A 80 14.21 -2.94 2.82
CA ARG A 80 15.28 -2.12 2.24
C ARG A 80 15.39 -0.72 2.85
N GLY A 81 15.10 -0.59 4.14
CA GLY A 81 15.14 0.69 4.84
C GLY A 81 13.88 1.54 4.68
N PHE A 82 12.85 1.06 3.97
CA PHE A 82 11.53 1.67 3.96
C PHE A 82 10.77 1.30 5.24
N SER A 83 9.85 2.17 5.63
CA SER A 83 8.99 2.01 6.81
C SER A 83 7.54 2.33 6.48
N TRP A 84 6.63 1.61 7.14
CA TRP A 84 5.21 1.88 7.03
C TRP A 84 4.84 3.17 7.76
N VAL A 85 4.06 4.04 7.12
CA VAL A 85 3.47 5.23 7.72
C VAL A 85 2.00 4.98 7.99
N SER A 86 1.66 4.58 9.23
CA SER A 86 0.28 4.55 9.71
C SER A 86 -0.02 5.82 10.50
N ALA A 87 -1.16 6.46 10.23
CA ALA A 87 -1.65 7.57 11.03
C ALA A 87 -2.57 7.02 12.13
N GLY A 88 -2.11 6.98 13.38
CA GLY A 88 -2.97 6.71 14.56
C GLY A 88 -3.64 5.33 14.63
N LEU A 89 -3.43 4.47 13.62
CA LEU A 89 -3.83 3.07 13.64
C LEU A 89 -2.73 2.32 14.38
N GLU A 90 -2.84 2.27 15.70
CA GLU A 90 -2.20 1.22 16.49
C GLU A 90 -2.82 -0.11 16.06
N GLU A 91 -2.32 -0.67 14.96
CA GLU A 91 -2.31 -2.12 14.86
C GLU A 91 -1.45 -2.59 16.04
N PRO A 92 -1.95 -3.54 16.86
CA PRO A 92 -1.06 -4.27 17.74
C PRO A 92 0.14 -4.64 16.87
N ARG A 93 1.34 -4.27 17.31
CA ARG A 93 2.58 -4.72 16.70
C ARG A 93 2.50 -6.24 16.81
N ALA A 94 1.91 -6.89 15.81
CA ALA A 94 1.54 -8.27 15.89
C ALA A 94 2.88 -8.98 15.96
N ASN A 95 3.20 -9.43 17.17
CA ASN A 95 4.37 -10.21 17.46
C ASN A 95 4.45 -11.32 16.38
N GLY A 96 5.36 -11.14 15.42
CA GLY A 96 6.00 -12.21 14.69
C GLY A 96 5.36 -12.84 13.43
N THR A 97 4.32 -12.30 12.77
CA THR A 97 3.76 -13.01 11.56
C THR A 97 3.39 -12.17 10.34
N ALA A 98 3.52 -10.83 10.40
CA ALA A 98 3.26 -9.94 9.26
C ALA A 98 4.24 -10.23 8.09
N THR A 99 3.76 -10.81 7.00
CA THR A 99 4.54 -11.09 5.79
C THR A 99 4.17 -10.07 4.71
N PRO A 100 4.90 -8.96 4.56
CA PRO A 100 4.61 -7.98 3.51
C PRO A 100 4.86 -8.57 2.11
N PRO A 101 4.28 -7.98 1.06
CA PRO A 101 4.61 -8.28 -0.31
C PRO A 101 6.11 -8.21 -0.58
N LYS A 102 6.61 -9.12 -1.40
CA LYS A 102 8.00 -9.05 -1.89
C LYS A 102 8.17 -7.87 -2.84
N TRP A 103 9.39 -7.36 -2.93
CA TRP A 103 9.76 -6.40 -3.98
C TRP A 103 9.67 -7.08 -5.34
N LEU A 104 8.82 -6.55 -6.23
CA LEU A 104 8.75 -6.99 -7.62
C LEU A 104 10.01 -6.56 -8.39
N ARG A 105 10.56 -5.40 -8.02
CA ARG A 105 11.85 -4.91 -8.47
C ARG A 105 12.59 -4.30 -7.30
N GLU A 106 13.87 -4.64 -7.18
CA GLU A 106 14.73 -4.13 -6.13
C GLU A 106 14.83 -2.59 -6.21
N PRO A 107 14.57 -1.85 -5.11
CA PRO A 107 14.67 -0.40 -5.09
C PRO A 107 16.11 0.06 -5.31
N SER A 108 16.27 1.25 -5.91
CA SER A 108 17.60 1.80 -6.16
C SER A 108 18.32 2.15 -4.85
N LYS A 109 19.60 1.76 -4.75
CA LYS A 109 20.48 2.10 -3.61
C LYS A 109 20.59 3.62 -3.49
N SER A 110 20.11 4.19 -2.38
CA SER A 110 20.12 5.64 -2.14
C SER A 110 19.99 5.97 -0.65
N CYS A 111 20.83 6.87 -0.15
CA CYS A 111 20.76 7.40 1.22
C CYS A 111 20.27 8.85 1.29
N THR A 112 20.28 9.56 0.17
CA THR A 112 20.06 11.02 0.14
C THR A 112 18.64 11.39 -0.25
N MET A 113 17.99 10.58 -1.08
CA MET A 113 16.66 10.89 -1.62
C MET A 113 15.55 10.22 -0.82
N GLN A 114 14.48 10.95 -0.58
CA GLN A 114 13.23 10.38 -0.10
C GLN A 114 12.56 9.56 -1.21
N ARG A 115 12.13 8.33 -0.89
CA ARG A 115 11.47 7.42 -1.83
C ARG A 115 10.19 6.90 -1.19
N CYS A 116 9.19 6.67 -2.04
CA CYS A 116 7.90 6.11 -1.65
C CYS A 116 7.67 4.84 -2.46
N ALA A 117 6.82 3.95 -1.99
CA ALA A 117 6.57 2.70 -2.69
C ALA A 117 5.07 2.38 -2.77
N GLY A 118 4.75 1.56 -3.75
CA GLY A 118 3.40 1.12 -4.01
C GLY A 118 3.36 -0.35 -4.42
N LEU A 119 2.14 -0.87 -4.54
CA LEU A 119 1.85 -2.18 -5.07
C LEU A 119 1.78 -2.09 -6.60
N GLN A 120 2.72 -2.72 -7.29
CA GLN A 120 2.67 -2.91 -8.74
C GLN A 120 1.89 -4.19 -9.03
N VAL A 121 0.81 -4.06 -9.79
CA VAL A 121 -0.13 -5.16 -10.08
C VAL A 121 -0.89 -4.88 -11.37
N SER A 122 -1.27 -5.95 -12.07
CA SER A 122 -2.14 -5.87 -13.26
C SER A 122 -3.60 -5.88 -12.81
N LEU A 123 -4.36 -4.86 -13.22
CA LEU A 123 -5.81 -4.79 -12.97
C LEU A 123 -6.54 -5.92 -13.68
N GLY A 124 -7.66 -6.38 -13.09
CA GLY A 124 -8.49 -7.48 -13.60
C GLY A 124 -7.86 -8.88 -13.51
N GLN A 125 -6.54 -8.97 -13.53
CA GLN A 125 -5.79 -10.23 -13.54
C GLN A 125 -4.60 -10.23 -12.54
N PRO A 126 -4.81 -9.86 -11.26
CA PRO A 126 -3.72 -9.68 -10.30
C PRO A 126 -2.96 -10.97 -9.94
N HIS A 127 -3.52 -12.15 -10.21
CA HIS A 127 -2.83 -13.43 -9.96
C HIS A 127 -2.15 -14.03 -11.19
N LEU A 128 -2.45 -13.52 -12.40
CA LEU A 128 -1.88 -14.05 -13.65
C LEU A 128 -0.51 -13.44 -13.97
N HIS A 129 -0.21 -12.28 -13.39
CA HIS A 129 1.07 -11.60 -13.56
C HIS A 129 1.77 -11.42 -12.21
N PRO A 130 3.11 -11.42 -12.17
CA PRO A 130 3.86 -11.09 -10.96
C PRO A 130 3.46 -9.71 -10.42
N TRP A 131 3.18 -9.64 -9.13
CA TRP A 131 2.87 -8.41 -8.41
C TRP A 131 3.80 -8.27 -7.20
N GLY A 132 3.95 -7.05 -6.70
CA GLY A 132 4.78 -6.80 -5.53
C GLY A 132 5.09 -5.33 -5.33
N LEU A 133 5.97 -5.04 -4.38
CA LEU A 133 6.40 -3.68 -4.08
C LEU A 133 7.29 -3.14 -5.19
N LYS A 134 7.11 -1.85 -5.48
CA LYS A 134 7.99 -1.09 -6.38
C LYS A 134 8.14 0.32 -5.85
N ASP A 135 9.36 0.82 -5.84
CA ASP A 135 9.66 2.18 -5.40
C ASP A 135 9.46 3.21 -6.52
N HIS A 136 9.12 4.42 -6.11
CA HIS A 136 8.92 5.54 -7.00
C HIS A 136 9.17 6.87 -6.27
N GLY A 137 9.26 7.97 -7.03
CA GLY A 137 9.48 9.29 -6.46
C GLY A 137 8.22 9.77 -5.74
N CYS A 138 8.31 10.17 -4.47
CA CYS A 138 7.14 10.58 -3.69
C CYS A 138 6.34 11.73 -4.32
N SER A 139 7.02 12.64 -5.04
CA SER A 139 6.40 13.77 -5.74
C SER A 139 5.89 13.42 -7.14
N LYS A 140 6.22 12.23 -7.67
CA LYS A 140 5.75 11.76 -8.97
C LYS A 140 4.32 11.22 -8.82
N ALA A 141 3.55 11.29 -9.90
CA ALA A 141 2.20 10.76 -9.90
C ALA A 141 2.21 9.24 -10.09
N SER A 142 1.25 8.57 -9.46
CA SER A 142 0.94 7.16 -9.65
C SER A 142 -0.52 7.04 -10.09
N PRO A 143 -0.89 6.02 -10.88
CA PRO A 143 -2.24 5.86 -11.41
C PRO A 143 -3.31 5.57 -10.36
N GLY A 144 -2.93 5.26 -9.12
CA GLY A 144 -3.89 5.08 -8.04
C GLY A 144 -3.22 4.96 -6.66
N TYR A 145 -4.05 4.77 -5.65
CA TYR A 145 -3.65 4.62 -4.25
C TYR A 145 -4.66 3.79 -3.48
N ILE A 146 -4.21 3.19 -2.37
CA ILE A 146 -5.03 2.32 -1.53
C ILE A 146 -5.12 2.92 -0.14
N CYS A 147 -6.34 3.18 0.33
CA CYS A 147 -6.58 3.62 1.70
C CYS A 147 -6.99 2.45 2.59
N LYS A 148 -6.60 2.54 3.86
CA LYS A 148 -7.05 1.71 4.98
C LYS A 148 -7.70 2.62 6.02
N TYR A 149 -8.81 2.16 6.59
CA TYR A 149 -9.58 2.84 7.63
C TYR A 149 -9.78 1.88 8.81
N SER A 150 -9.67 2.38 10.04
CA SER A 150 -10.26 1.67 11.19
C SER A 150 -11.74 2.02 11.28
N TYR A 151 -12.54 1.01 11.58
CA TYR A 151 -13.94 1.20 11.89
C TYR A 151 -14.23 0.53 13.23
N ALA A 152 -14.58 1.35 14.23
CA ALA A 152 -14.92 0.89 15.58
C ALA A 152 -16.34 0.27 15.67
N GLY A 153 -17.09 0.26 14.57
CA GLY A 153 -18.41 -0.38 14.50
C GLY A 153 -18.33 -1.80 13.90
N THR A 154 -19.20 -2.69 14.34
CA THR A 154 -19.43 -3.98 13.69
C THR A 154 -19.93 -3.76 12.27
N CYS A 155 -19.17 -4.18 11.26
CA CYS A 155 -19.75 -4.36 9.93
C CYS A 155 -20.85 -5.41 10.05
N PRO A 156 -22.05 -5.23 9.46
CA PRO A 156 -22.91 -6.36 9.20
C PRO A 156 -22.11 -7.32 8.32
N ALA A 157 -21.93 -8.57 8.76
CA ALA A 157 -21.49 -9.61 7.85
C ALA A 157 -22.53 -9.67 6.72
N LEU A 158 -22.08 -9.49 5.48
CA LEU A 158 -22.86 -9.87 4.30
C LEU A 158 -22.66 -11.36 4.06
#